data_AF-A0A0U1DLX3-F1
#
_entry.id   AF-A0A0U1DLX3-F1
#
_cell.length_a   1.000
_cell.length_b   1.000
_cell.length_c   1.000
_cell.angle_alpha   90.00
_cell.angle_beta   90.00
_cell.angle_gamma   90.00
#
_symmetry.space_group_name_H-M   'P 1'
#
loop_
_entity.id
_entity.type
_entity.pdbx_description
1 polymer ?
#
loop_
_entity_poly.entity_id
_entity_poly.type
_entity_poly.pdbx_seq_one_letter_code
_entity_poly.pdbx_strand_id
1 'polypeptide(L)'
;MMGYFSELIERRRREPGDDTISHLVAAGVGADGDIAGVLSILAFTFTMVTGGNDTTTGMLGGAVQLLQQRPDQRKLLVDDPELIPESIDEFLRLTSPVQGLARTTTRDVTIGDTTIPAGARHCCCTARQPGRT
;
A
#
# COMPACT_ATOMS: atom_id res chain seq x y z
N MET A 1 -0.99 -17.25 9.46
CA MET A 1 -0.17 -16.35 8.61
C MET A 1 1.32 -16.54 8.86
N MET A 2 1.86 -16.25 10.05
CA MET A 2 3.30 -16.43 10.30
C MET A 2 3.78 -17.88 10.12
N GLY A 3 3.05 -18.89 10.61
CA GLY A 3 3.43 -20.29 10.39
C GLY A 3 3.54 -20.67 8.90
N TYR A 4 2.58 -20.23 8.08
CA TYR A 4 2.61 -20.44 6.63
C TYR A 4 3.85 -19.80 5.97
N PHE A 5 4.15 -18.54 6.30
CA PHE A 5 5.32 -17.87 5.71
C PHE A 5 6.64 -18.43 6.21
N SER A 6 6.72 -18.89 7.46
CA SER A 6 7.89 -19.62 7.97
C SER A 6 8.14 -20.91 7.18
N GLU A 7 7.09 -21.71 6.95
CA GLU A 7 7.17 -22.91 6.11
C GLU A 7 7.54 -22.59 4.66
N LEU A 8 7.00 -21.50 4.11
CA LEU A 8 7.30 -21.05 2.76
C LEU A 8 8.77 -20.62 2.60
N ILE A 9 9.33 -19.91 3.59
CA ILE A 9 10.75 -19.53 3.60
C ILE A 9 11.63 -20.78 3.58
N GLU A 10 11.34 -21.77 4.43
CA GLU A 10 12.07 -23.05 4.45
C GLU A 10 11.96 -23.80 3.13
N ARG A 11 10.78 -23.77 2.50
CA ARG A 11 10.60 -24.35 1.16
C ARG A 11 11.44 -23.61 0.12
N ARG A 12 11.44 -22.27 0.11
CA ARG A 12 12.21 -21.48 -0.87
C ARG A 12 13.73 -21.60 -0.72
N ARG A 13 14.23 -22.03 0.43
CA ARG A 13 15.65 -22.41 0.61
C ARG A 13 16.05 -23.64 -0.21
N ARG A 14 15.13 -24.59 -0.38
CA ARG A 14 15.37 -25.87 -1.09
C ARG A 14 14.88 -25.83 -2.53
N GLU A 15 13.80 -25.10 -2.76
CA GLU A 15 13.09 -24.99 -4.04
C GLU A 15 12.84 -23.51 -4.36
N PRO A 16 13.89 -22.78 -4.81
CA PRO A 16 13.75 -21.38 -5.21
C PRO A 16 12.75 -21.24 -6.35
N GLY A 17 11.85 -20.26 -6.24
CA GLY A 17 10.95 -19.84 -7.31
C GLY A 17 11.30 -18.45 -7.84
N ASP A 18 10.42 -17.89 -8.67
CA ASP A 18 10.51 -16.50 -9.14
C ASP A 18 9.55 -15.60 -8.34
N ASP A 19 9.74 -15.57 -7.02
CA ASP A 19 8.97 -14.73 -6.10
C ASP A 19 9.89 -13.97 -5.14
N THR A 20 9.40 -12.86 -4.58
CA THR A 20 10.20 -11.97 -3.74
C THR A 20 10.81 -12.67 -2.53
N ILE A 21 10.15 -13.69 -1.97
CA ILE A 21 10.67 -14.47 -0.83
C ILE A 21 11.89 -15.27 -1.29
N SER A 22 11.81 -15.89 -2.47
CA SER A 22 12.93 -16.62 -3.09
C SER A 22 14.11 -15.69 -3.34
N HIS A 23 13.86 -14.48 -3.85
CA HIS A 23 14.90 -13.46 -4.06
C HIS A 23 15.55 -13.00 -2.74
N LEU A 24 14.78 -12.79 -1.68
CA LEU A 24 15.30 -12.41 -0.36
C LEU A 24 16.15 -13.53 0.27
N VAL A 25 15.69 -14.78 0.16
CA VAL A 25 16.44 -15.95 0.64
C VAL A 25 17.73 -16.15 -0.16
N ALA A 26 17.67 -16.02 -1.49
CA ALA A 26 18.85 -16.12 -2.37
C ALA A 26 19.88 -15.02 -2.11
N ALA A 27 19.43 -13.84 -1.68
CA ALA A 27 20.29 -12.74 -1.24
C ALA A 27 20.96 -12.98 0.14
N GLY A 28 20.71 -14.13 0.78
CA GLY A 28 21.32 -14.51 2.06
C GLY A 28 20.60 -13.97 3.29
N VAL A 29 19.41 -13.37 3.14
CA VAL A 29 18.64 -12.87 4.29
C VAL A 29 18.19 -14.05 5.14
N GLY A 30 18.65 -14.09 6.40
CA GLY A 30 18.34 -15.16 7.34
C GLY A 30 19.19 -16.44 7.17
N ALA A 31 20.27 -16.39 6.39
CA ALA A 31 21.24 -17.49 6.27
C ALA A 31 22.05 -17.69 7.56
N ASP A 32 22.73 -18.84 7.69
CA ASP A 32 23.68 -19.13 8.79
C ASP A 32 23.13 -18.94 10.21
N GLY A 33 21.81 -19.13 10.40
CA GLY A 33 21.15 -18.97 11.69
C GLY A 33 20.81 -17.52 12.04
N ASP A 34 20.84 -16.59 11.07
CA ASP A 34 20.38 -15.21 11.26
C ASP A 34 18.86 -15.15 11.49
N ILE A 35 18.48 -15.15 12.76
CA ILE A 35 17.08 -15.02 13.19
C ILE A 35 16.51 -13.65 12.79
N ALA A 36 17.31 -12.59 12.82
CA ALA A 36 16.85 -11.24 12.48
C ALA A 36 16.47 -11.13 11.01
N GLY A 37 17.27 -11.75 10.13
CA GLY A 37 16.97 -11.86 8.71
C GLY A 37 15.66 -12.62 8.45
N VAL A 38 15.45 -13.77 9.09
CA VAL A 38 14.18 -14.52 8.96
C VAL A 38 12.99 -13.67 9.43
N LEU A 39 13.13 -12.98 10.57
CA LEU A 39 12.09 -12.06 11.07
C LEU A 39 11.83 -10.90 10.11
N SER A 40 12.85 -10.40 9.41
CA SER A 40 12.68 -9.33 8.41
C SER A 40 11.87 -9.79 7.20
N ILE A 41 12.08 -11.03 6.72
CA ILE A 41 11.29 -11.60 5.63
C ILE A 41 9.83 -11.77 6.09
N LEU A 42 9.62 -12.28 7.31
CA LEU A 42 8.28 -12.41 7.88
C LEU A 42 7.59 -11.05 8.01
N ALA A 43 8.30 -10.03 8.53
CA ALA A 43 7.78 -8.67 8.62
C ALA A 43 7.41 -8.12 7.24
N PHE A 44 8.26 -8.32 6.22
CA PHE A 44 7.97 -7.94 4.84
C PHE A 44 6.69 -8.60 4.30
N THR A 45 6.52 -9.91 4.49
CA THR A 45 5.32 -10.62 4.04
C THR A 45 4.05 -10.09 4.73
N PHE A 46 4.14 -9.76 6.02
CA PHE A 46 3.04 -9.13 6.74
C PHE A 46 2.71 -7.74 6.18
N THR A 47 3.72 -6.92 5.90
CA THR A 47 3.53 -5.60 5.26
C THR A 47 2.89 -5.72 3.88
N MET A 48 3.29 -6.69 3.06
CA MET A 48 2.68 -6.91 1.74
C MET A 48 1.20 -7.32 1.83
N VAL A 49 0.88 -8.27 2.72
CA VAL A 49 -0.50 -8.73 2.91
C VAL A 49 -1.38 -7.60 3.43
N THR A 50 -0.95 -6.90 4.46
CA THR A 50 -1.75 -5.83 5.07
C THR A 50 -1.83 -4.57 4.20
N GLY A 51 -0.74 -4.21 3.52
CA GLY A 51 -0.68 -3.02 2.67
C GLY A 51 -1.41 -3.17 1.35
N GLY A 52 -1.50 -4.39 0.80
CA GLY A 52 -2.05 -4.63 -0.54
C GLY A 52 -3.52 -5.06 -0.59
N ASN A 53 -4.03 -5.73 0.45
CA ASN A 53 -5.40 -6.27 0.42
C ASN A 53 -6.45 -5.16 0.54
N ASP A 54 -6.50 -4.48 1.68
CA ASP A 54 -7.56 -3.52 1.98
C ASP A 54 -7.56 -2.32 1.01
N THR A 55 -6.37 -1.88 0.58
CA THR A 55 -6.20 -0.75 -0.35
C THR A 55 -6.73 -1.09 -1.74
N THR A 56 -6.42 -2.28 -2.26
CA THR A 56 -6.91 -2.74 -3.57
C THR A 56 -8.42 -2.97 -3.53
N THR A 57 -8.95 -3.61 -2.48
CA THR A 57 -10.39 -3.78 -2.29
C THR A 57 -11.10 -2.43 -2.21
N GLY A 58 -10.54 -1.47 -1.48
CA GLY A 58 -11.08 -0.11 -1.37
C GLY A 58 -11.12 0.63 -2.71
N MET A 59 -10.04 0.56 -3.50
CA MET A 59 -9.98 1.16 -4.83
C MET A 59 -11.03 0.56 -5.77
N LEU A 60 -11.10 -0.78 -5.85
CA LEU A 60 -12.06 -1.47 -6.72
C LEU A 60 -13.51 -1.18 -6.32
N GLY A 61 -13.82 -1.26 -5.02
CA GLY A 61 -15.16 -0.96 -4.51
C GLY A 61 -15.57 0.49 -4.80
N GLY A 62 -14.66 1.44 -4.56
CA GLY A 62 -14.89 2.85 -4.86
C GLY A 62 -15.05 3.12 -6.36
N ALA A 63 -14.25 2.50 -7.22
CA ALA A 63 -14.36 2.65 -8.68
C ALA A 63 -15.72 2.16 -9.20
N VAL A 64 -16.21 1.00 -8.74
CA VAL A 64 -17.55 0.50 -9.10
C VAL A 64 -18.64 1.48 -8.69
N GLN A 65 -18.55 2.03 -7.48
CA GLN A 65 -19.50 3.03 -7.01
C GLN A 65 -19.48 4.31 -7.86
N LEU A 66 -18.29 4.83 -8.18
CA LEU A 66 -18.12 6.03 -9.02
C LEU A 66 -18.70 5.83 -10.43
N LEU A 67 -18.43 4.67 -11.05
CA LEU A 67 -18.96 4.32 -12.37
C LEU A 67 -20.48 4.12 -12.36
N GLN A 68 -21.04 3.63 -11.26
CA GLN A 68 -22.49 3.53 -11.10
C GLN A 68 -23.14 4.92 -10.98
N GLN A 69 -22.48 5.86 -10.30
CA GLN A 69 -22.96 7.25 -10.16
C GLN A 69 -22.77 8.09 -11.43
N ARG A 70 -21.86 7.69 -12.32
CA ARG A 70 -21.53 8.39 -13.57
C ARG A 70 -21.71 7.50 -14.81
N PRO A 71 -22.96 7.23 -15.23
CA PRO A 71 -23.25 6.38 -16.39
C PRO A 71 -22.63 6.89 -17.70
N ASP A 72 -22.44 8.21 -17.82
CA ASP A 72 -21.76 8.88 -18.93
C ASP A 72 -20.30 8.42 -19.02
N GLN A 73 -19.56 8.45 -17.91
CA GLN A 73 -18.17 8.02 -17.84
C GLN A 73 -18.05 6.51 -18.04
N ARG A 74 -18.97 5.74 -17.47
CA ARG A 74 -19.01 4.28 -17.71
C ARG A 74 -19.22 3.97 -19.19
N LYS A 75 -20.13 4.67 -19.87
CA LYS A 75 -20.35 4.47 -21.30
C LYS A 75 -19.10 4.83 -22.10
N LEU A 76 -18.42 5.93 -21.77
CA LEU A 76 -17.17 6.34 -22.41
C LEU A 76 -16.11 5.23 -22.34
N LEU A 77 -15.89 4.62 -21.18
CA LEU A 77 -14.89 3.53 -21.03
C LEU A 77 -15.29 2.22 -21.72
N VAL A 78 -16.59 1.99 -21.92
CA VAL A 78 -17.09 0.85 -22.69
C VAL A 78 -16.91 1.08 -24.19
N ASP A 79 -17.19 2.31 -24.64
CA ASP A 79 -17.06 2.69 -26.05
C ASP A 79 -15.59 2.85 -26.47
N ASP A 80 -14.70 3.25 -25.55
CA ASP A 80 -13.26 3.43 -25.77
C ASP A 80 -12.41 2.85 -24.61
N PRO A 81 -12.04 1.55 -24.68
CA PRO A 81 -11.23 0.88 -23.67
C PRO A 81 -9.78 1.40 -23.54
N GLU A 82 -9.27 2.17 -24.51
CA GLU A 82 -7.91 2.73 -24.44
C GLU A 82 -7.77 3.78 -23.32
N LEU A 83 -8.89 4.30 -22.81
CA LEU A 83 -8.95 5.25 -21.69
C LEU A 83 -8.83 4.59 -20.31
N ILE A 84 -8.87 3.26 -20.21
CA ILE A 84 -8.82 2.54 -18.93
C ILE A 84 -7.54 2.85 -18.14
N PRO A 85 -6.32 2.82 -18.74
CA PRO A 85 -5.09 3.11 -18.00
C PRO A 85 -5.09 4.49 -17.32
N GLU A 86 -5.52 5.54 -18.03
CA GLU A 86 -5.61 6.89 -17.45
C GLU A 86 -6.72 6.99 -16.39
N SER A 87 -7.81 6.25 -16.59
CA SER A 87 -8.94 6.25 -15.64
C SER A 87 -8.57 5.62 -14.29
N ILE A 88 -7.60 4.70 -14.25
CA ILE A 88 -7.10 4.13 -13.00
C ILE A 88 -6.49 5.21 -12.11
N ASP A 89 -5.73 6.15 -12.67
CA ASP A 89 -5.16 7.27 -11.91
C ASP A 89 -6.26 8.16 -11.30
N GLU A 90 -7.33 8.39 -12.05
CA GLU A 90 -8.48 9.16 -11.57
C GLU A 90 -9.26 8.41 -10.47
N PHE A 91 -9.44 7.09 -10.60
CA PHE A 91 -10.01 6.28 -9.53
C PHE A 91 -9.14 6.31 -8.28
N LEU A 92 -7.81 6.22 -8.41
CA LEU A 92 -6.89 6.33 -7.28
C LEU A 92 -6.98 7.71 -6.62
N ARG A 93 -7.08 8.79 -7.41
CA ARG A 93 -7.22 10.17 -6.92
C ARG A 93 -8.54 10.36 -6.14
N LEU A 94 -9.64 9.84 -6.65
CA LEU A 94 -10.97 10.03 -6.08
C LEU A 94 -11.23 9.12 -4.88
N THR A 95 -10.79 7.86 -4.95
CA THR A 95 -11.01 6.88 -3.87
C THR A 95 -9.98 7.04 -2.74
N SER A 96 -8.74 7.40 -3.08
CA SER A 96 -7.59 7.52 -2.16
C SER A 96 -7.62 6.44 -1.06
N PRO A 97 -7.46 5.14 -1.38
CA PRO A 97 -7.74 4.05 -0.44
C PRO A 97 -6.96 4.17 0.88
N VAL A 98 -5.74 4.70 0.81
CA VAL A 98 -5.05 5.22 1.98
C VAL A 98 -5.47 6.67 2.15
N GLN A 99 -6.23 6.98 3.20
CA GLN A 99 -6.79 8.32 3.46
C GLN A 99 -5.81 9.23 4.21
N GLY A 100 -4.93 8.64 5.03
CA GLY A 100 -3.86 9.37 5.68
C GLY A 100 -2.89 8.46 6.43
N LEU A 101 -1.66 8.93 6.57
CA LEU A 101 -0.60 8.24 7.30
C LEU A 101 0.06 9.20 8.28
N ALA A 102 0.25 8.75 9.52
CA ALA A 102 0.89 9.57 10.53
C ALA A 102 2.42 9.64 10.34
N ARG A 103 2.99 10.75 10.80
CA ARG A 103 4.42 10.98 10.97
C ARG A 103 4.66 11.54 12.38
N THR A 104 5.87 11.34 12.89
CA THR A 104 6.32 11.94 14.15
C THR A 104 7.35 13.01 13.83
N THR A 105 7.16 14.23 14.31
CA THR A 105 8.11 15.33 14.11
C THR A 105 9.40 15.06 14.89
N THR A 106 10.55 15.27 14.25
CA THR A 106 11.87 15.09 14.88
C THR A 106 12.41 16.38 15.52
N ARG A 107 11.79 17.51 15.18
CA ARG A 107 12.09 18.86 15.68
C ARG A 107 10.83 19.72 15.53
N ASP A 108 10.85 20.93 16.08
CA ASP A 108 9.80 21.90 15.81
C ASP A 108 9.77 22.24 14.31
N VAL A 109 8.56 22.25 13.73
CA VAL A 109 8.31 22.52 12.31
C VAL A 109 7.15 23.49 12.17
N THR A 110 7.36 24.61 11.48
CA THR A 110 6.31 25.58 11.16
C THR A 110 5.77 25.33 9.76
N ILE A 111 4.45 25.18 9.63
CA ILE A 111 3.72 25.03 8.36
C ILE A 111 2.65 26.13 8.30
N GLY A 112 2.77 27.05 7.35
CA GLY A 112 1.99 28.29 7.36
C GLY A 112 2.21 29.05 8.67
N ASP A 113 1.12 29.37 9.37
CA ASP A 113 1.18 30.09 10.65
C ASP A 113 1.19 29.15 11.88
N THR A 114 1.25 27.84 11.68
CA THR A 114 1.17 26.84 12.78
C THR A 114 2.52 26.16 13.01
N THR A 115 3.01 26.20 14.24
CA THR A 115 4.20 25.45 14.66
C THR A 115 3.80 24.13 15.31
N ILE A 116 4.28 23.03 14.76
CA ILE A 116 4.12 21.67 15.27
C ILE A 116 5.36 21.34 16.12
N PRO A 117 5.21 21.05 17.43
CA PRO A 117 6.34 20.75 18.31
C PRO A 117 7.06 19.45 17.92
N ALA A 118 8.32 19.31 18.32
CA ALA A 118 9.08 18.06 18.27
C ALA A 118 8.36 16.93 19.05
N GLY A 119 8.39 15.71 18.50
CA GLY A 119 7.76 14.53 19.10
C GLY A 119 6.24 14.42 18.91
N ALA A 120 5.59 15.40 18.28
CA ALA A 120 4.17 15.36 17.99
C ALA A 120 3.84 14.38 16.86
N ARG A 121 2.70 13.68 16.98
CA ARG A 121 2.14 12.90 15.87
C ARG A 121 1.26 13.78 14.99
N HIS A 122 1.56 13.80 13.69
CA HIS A 122 0.81 14.55 12.68
C HIS A 122 0.34 13.61 11.58
N CYS A 123 -0.93 13.68 11.20
CA CYS A 123 -1.49 12.86 10.12
C CYS A 123 -1.34 13.59 8.78
N CYS A 124 -0.64 12.97 7.83
CA CYS A 124 -0.58 13.41 6.44
C CYS A 124 -1.81 12.86 5.71
N CYS A 125 -2.85 13.69 5.54
CA CYS A 125 -4.03 13.32 4.76
C CYS A 125 -3.68 13.31 3.27
N THR A 126 -3.85 12.15 2.63
CA THR A 126 -3.68 11.94 1.18
C THR A 126 -5.01 12.12 0.44
N ALA A 127 -6.13 11.87 1.13
CA ALA A 127 -7.45 12.13 0.59
C ALA A 127 -7.87 13.59 0.77
N ARG A 128 -8.62 14.11 -0.20
CA ARG A 128 -9.23 15.44 -0.10
C ARG A 128 -10.36 15.38 0.94
N GLN A 129 -10.25 16.16 2.01
CA GLN A 129 -11.32 16.28 3.00
C GLN A 129 -12.54 16.99 2.39
N PRO A 130 -13.77 16.45 2.54
CA PRO A 130 -14.97 17.17 2.14
C PRO A 130 -15.07 18.49 2.93
N GLY A 131 -15.20 19.62 2.22
CA GLY A 131 -15.42 20.95 2.84
C GLY A 131 -14.23 21.92 2.84
N ARG A 132 -13.07 21.56 2.30
CA ARG A 132 -12.00 22.54 1.97
C ARG A 132 -11.95 22.74 0.45
N THR A 133 -12.46 23.88 0.00
CA THR A 133 -12.40 24.36 -1.40
C THR A 133 -10.96 24.47 -1.85
#